data_AF-A0AA35P2L7-F1
#
_entry.id   AF-A0AA35P2L7-F1
#
_cell.length_a   1.000
_cell.length_b   1.000
_cell.length_c   1.000
_cell.angle_alpha   90.00
_cell.angle_beta   90.00
_cell.angle_gamma   90.00
#
_symmetry.space_group_name_H-M   'P 1'
#
loop_
_entity.id
_entity.type
_entity.pdbx_description
1 polymer ?
#
loop_
_entity_poly.entity_id
_entity_poly.type
_entity_poly.pdbx_seq_one_letter_code
_entity_poly.pdbx_strand_id
1 'polypeptide(L)'
;MRAKEQCCLVNLNRCGGGNTKTQRDQKTEVKECPKGYLVAFTLNVQAPQGPANDTAANSIQFSCGDGVILEGESPTFGTYGQWSKRCTAGAICGIQTKVEALAPGDSTALNHVRFFCCD
;
A
#
# COMPACT_ATOMS: atom_id res chain seq x y z
N MET A 1 -21.44 -5.96 -12.90
CA MET A 1 -20.61 -5.26 -11.90
C MET A 1 -19.63 -4.36 -12.66
N ARG A 2 -19.68 -3.03 -12.49
CA ARG A 2 -18.70 -2.11 -13.08
C ARG A 2 -17.83 -1.56 -11.95
N ALA A 3 -16.63 -2.11 -11.79
CA ALA A 3 -15.67 -1.63 -10.81
C ALA A 3 -15.05 -0.30 -11.29
N LYS A 4 -14.93 0.69 -10.40
CA LYS A 4 -14.15 1.91 -10.67
C LYS A 4 -12.74 1.74 -10.11
N GLU A 5 -11.74 2.02 -10.93
CA GLU A 5 -10.32 1.85 -10.60
C GLU A 5 -9.74 3.06 -9.87
N GLN A 6 -8.93 2.82 -8.83
CA GLN A 6 -8.14 3.85 -8.16
C GLN A 6 -6.68 3.39 -8.01
N CYS A 7 -5.74 4.21 -8.49
CA CYS A 7 -4.32 3.87 -8.55
C CYS A 7 -3.48 4.87 -7.75
N CYS A 8 -2.55 4.38 -6.93
CA CYS A 8 -1.41 5.14 -6.42
C CYS A 8 -0.13 4.52 -7.01
N LEU A 9 0.72 5.36 -7.62
CA LEU A 9 2.00 4.94 -8.19
C LEU A 9 3.10 5.16 -7.16
N VAL A 10 3.89 4.13 -6.91
CA VAL A 10 5.22 4.27 -6.31
C VAL A 10 6.19 4.40 -7.49
N ASN A 11 6.95 5.50 -7.57
CA ASN A 11 7.80 5.78 -8.74
C ASN A 11 8.97 4.78 -8.83
N LEU A 12 9.17 4.20 -10.02
CA LEU A 12 10.12 3.12 -10.32
C LEU A 12 11.37 3.67 -11.03
N ASN A 13 12.57 3.25 -10.59
CA ASN A 13 13.77 3.00 -11.42
C ASN A 13 14.98 2.49 -10.55
N ARG A 14 15.03 1.18 -10.28
CA ARG A 14 16.18 0.27 -9.94
C ARG A 14 17.11 0.56 -8.73
N CYS A 15 17.01 -0.23 -7.65
CA CYS A 15 18.08 -0.49 -6.65
C CYS A 15 17.96 -1.90 -6.02
N GLY A 16 19.02 -2.63 -5.65
CA GLY A 16 20.42 -2.24 -5.44
C GLY A 16 20.87 -2.17 -3.97
N GLY A 17 20.78 -3.28 -3.20
CA GLY A 17 21.77 -3.68 -2.17
C GLY A 17 21.65 -3.13 -0.73
N GLY A 18 21.46 -4.04 0.24
CA GLY A 18 21.66 -3.78 1.67
C GLY A 18 21.35 -5.00 2.56
N ASN A 19 22.38 -5.60 3.16
CA ASN A 19 22.34 -6.83 3.96
C ASN A 19 21.56 -6.68 5.28
N THR A 20 20.64 -7.60 5.61
CA THR A 20 20.70 -8.50 6.79
C THR A 20 19.39 -9.29 7.00
N LYS A 21 19.52 -10.62 6.87
CA LYS A 21 18.80 -11.72 7.56
C LYS A 21 17.37 -11.51 8.12
N THR A 22 16.44 -12.25 7.50
CA THR A 22 15.30 -13.00 8.10
C THR A 22 14.28 -12.23 8.94
N GLN A 23 13.26 -11.68 8.27
CA GLN A 23 11.85 -11.79 8.70
C GLN A 23 10.97 -11.82 7.44
N ARG A 24 10.79 -13.00 6.84
CA ARG A 24 9.72 -13.20 5.86
C ARG A 24 8.53 -13.75 6.63
N ASP A 25 7.38 -13.08 6.49
CA ASP A 25 6.04 -13.62 6.73
C ASP A 25 5.42 -13.52 8.15
N GLN A 26 5.76 -12.48 8.95
CA GLN A 26 4.96 -12.17 10.14
C GLN A 26 3.68 -11.42 9.74
N LYS A 27 2.53 -12.13 9.71
CA LYS A 27 1.21 -11.50 9.49
C LYS A 27 0.77 -10.77 10.76
N THR A 28 0.40 -9.49 10.64
CA THR A 28 -0.20 -8.70 11.72
C THR A 28 -1.68 -9.04 11.91
N GLU A 29 -2.24 -8.63 13.05
CA GLU A 29 -3.68 -8.73 13.29
C GLU A 29 -4.49 -7.93 12.27
N VAL A 30 -5.69 -8.43 11.93
CA VAL A 30 -6.62 -7.74 11.02
C VAL A 30 -7.31 -6.62 11.79
N LYS A 31 -7.27 -5.40 11.24
CA LYS A 31 -8.04 -4.27 11.75
C LYS A 31 -9.30 -4.07 10.90
N GLU A 32 -10.42 -3.82 11.56
CA GLU A 32 -11.72 -3.63 10.90
C GLU A 32 -12.27 -2.24 11.18
N CYS A 33 -13.11 -1.75 10.26
CA CYS A 33 -13.84 -0.51 10.48
C CYS A 33 -14.87 -0.73 11.59
N PRO A 34 -14.92 0.12 12.64
CA PRO A 34 -15.93 0.01 13.67
C PRO A 34 -17.35 0.09 13.11
N LYS A 35 -17.54 0.91 12.06
CA LYS A 35 -18.77 1.00 11.29
C LYS A 35 -18.47 1.21 9.80
N GLY A 36 -19.30 0.60 8.94
CA GLY A 36 -19.20 0.74 7.50
C GLY A 36 -18.01 -0.04 6.91
N TYR A 37 -17.43 0.50 5.84
CA TYR A 37 -16.42 -0.20 5.04
C TYR A 37 -15.23 0.71 4.72
N LEU A 38 -14.16 0.12 4.20
CA LEU A 38 -13.02 0.87 3.67
C LEU A 38 -13.46 1.64 2.41
N VAL A 39 -13.13 2.93 2.36
CA VAL A 39 -13.58 3.83 1.29
C VAL A 39 -12.44 4.64 0.65
N ALA A 40 -11.29 4.75 1.30
CA ALA A 40 -10.11 5.39 0.71
C ALA A 40 -8.83 4.83 1.34
N PHE A 41 -7.68 5.08 0.73
CA PHE A 41 -6.38 4.67 1.27
C PHE A 41 -5.29 5.72 1.00
N THR A 42 -4.21 5.67 1.76
CA THR A 42 -2.95 6.37 1.46
C THR A 42 -1.76 5.47 1.79
N LEU A 43 -0.67 5.63 1.03
CA LEU A 43 0.55 4.83 1.20
C LEU A 43 1.62 5.67 1.88
N ASN A 44 2.30 5.07 2.85
CA ASN A 44 3.56 5.57 3.35
C ASN A 44 4.68 5.08 2.44
N VAL A 45 5.40 6.01 1.83
CA VAL A 45 6.48 5.72 0.90
C VAL A 45 7.73 6.49 1.30
N GLN A 46 8.91 5.89 1.12
CA GLN A 46 10.16 6.62 1.31
C GLN A 46 10.45 7.48 0.08
N ALA A 47 10.82 8.75 0.26
CA ALA A 47 11.22 9.55 -0.89
C ALA A 47 12.43 8.91 -1.61
N PRO A 48 12.49 8.95 -2.96
CA PRO A 48 13.64 8.43 -3.69
C PRO A 48 14.93 9.06 -3.18
N GLN A 49 15.87 8.25 -2.68
CA GLN A 49 17.16 8.75 -2.17
C GLN A 49 18.23 8.86 -3.28
N GLY A 50 17.82 9.04 -4.53
CA GLY A 50 18.70 9.14 -5.69
C GLY A 50 18.11 8.50 -6.94
N PRO A 51 18.77 8.63 -8.10
CA PRO A 51 18.29 8.11 -9.39
C PRO A 51 18.24 6.58 -9.49
N ALA A 52 18.74 5.89 -8.46
CA ALA A 52 18.67 4.43 -8.34
C ALA A 52 17.75 3.99 -7.18
N ASN A 53 17.47 4.79 -6.15
CA ASN A 53 16.77 4.24 -4.98
C ASN A 53 15.26 4.03 -5.25
N ASP A 54 14.87 2.77 -5.41
CA ASP A 54 13.48 2.34 -5.56
C ASP A 54 12.68 2.71 -4.32
N THR A 55 11.52 3.30 -4.57
CA THR A 55 10.55 3.54 -3.52
C THR A 55 9.72 2.27 -3.34
N ALA A 56 9.60 1.77 -2.12
CA ALA A 56 8.68 0.70 -1.76
C ALA A 56 7.58 1.26 -0.83
N ALA A 57 6.41 0.62 -0.82
CA ALA A 57 5.39 0.93 0.17
C ALA A 57 5.85 0.38 1.53
N ASN A 58 6.01 1.27 2.51
CA ASN A 58 6.42 0.94 3.87
C ASN A 58 5.21 0.59 4.75
N SER A 59 4.09 1.28 4.54
CA SER A 59 2.83 1.01 5.22
C SER A 59 1.65 1.58 4.43
N ILE A 60 0.44 1.25 4.88
CA ILE A 60 -0.82 1.73 4.29
C ILE A 60 -1.77 2.15 5.41
N GLN A 61 -2.46 3.27 5.17
CA GLN A 61 -3.62 3.68 5.94
C GLN A 61 -4.88 3.54 5.10
N PHE A 62 -5.98 3.17 5.74
CA PHE A 62 -7.31 3.18 5.15
C PHE A 62 -8.22 4.13 5.91
N SER A 63 -9.12 4.77 5.18
CA SER A 63 -10.23 5.52 5.75
C SER A 63 -11.50 4.68 5.67
N CYS A 64 -12.20 4.58 6.79
CA CYS A 64 -13.52 3.97 6.91
C CYS A 64 -14.61 4.94 6.50
N GLY A 65 -15.79 4.40 6.17
CA GLY A 65 -16.96 5.18 5.77
C GLY A 65 -17.41 6.20 6.82
N ASP A 66 -17.15 5.91 8.10
CA ASP A 66 -17.44 6.74 9.27
C ASP A 66 -16.32 7.74 9.62
N GLY A 67 -15.23 7.77 8.84
CA GLY A 67 -14.09 8.67 9.03
C GLY A 67 -12.98 8.12 9.93
N VAL A 68 -13.14 6.93 10.52
CA VAL A 68 -12.06 6.26 11.27
C VAL A 68 -10.90 5.94 10.33
N ILE A 69 -9.67 6.17 10.77
CA ILE A 69 -8.46 5.79 10.04
C ILE A 69 -7.90 4.50 10.65
N LEU A 70 -7.74 3.48 9.82
CA LEU A 70 -7.05 2.25 10.17
C LEU A 70 -5.62 2.34 9.65
N GLU A 71 -4.65 2.17 10.54
CA GLU A 71 -3.23 2.13 10.22
C GLU A 71 -2.65 0.77 10.56
N GLY A 72 -1.90 0.16 9.63
CA GLY A 72 -1.12 -1.04 9.91
C GLY A 72 0.04 -0.78 10.87
N GLU A 73 0.88 -1.79 11.11
CA GLU A 73 2.19 -1.50 11.69
C GLU A 73 2.99 -0.68 10.67
N SER A 74 3.40 0.52 11.06
CA SER A 74 4.15 1.43 10.21
C SER A 74 5.54 1.67 10.81
N PRO A 75 6.61 1.66 10.00
CA PRO A 75 7.90 2.14 10.46
C PRO A 75 7.85 3.65 10.75
N THR A 76 8.82 4.13 11.51
CA THR A 76 8.98 5.56 11.87
C THR A 76 9.49 6.43 10.71
N PHE A 77 9.74 5.85 9.54
CA PHE A 77 10.29 6.52 8.37
C PHE A 77 9.35 6.43 7.16
N GLY A 78 9.58 7.32 6.19
CA GLY A 78 8.73 7.53 5.03
C GLY A 78 7.76 8.70 5.22
N THR A 79 6.94 8.97 4.20
CA THR A 79 5.89 9.97 4.27
C THR A 79 4.63 9.44 3.61
N TYR A 80 3.48 9.66 4.25
CA TYR A 80 2.19 9.38 3.65
C TYR A 80 1.94 10.31 2.46
N GLY A 81 1.57 9.71 1.33
CA GLY A 81 1.17 10.44 0.14
C GLY A 81 -0.23 11.07 0.27
N GLN A 82 -0.71 11.61 -0.84
CA GLN A 82 -2.10 12.06 -0.93
C GLN A 82 -3.05 10.86 -0.81
N TRP A 83 -4.19 11.09 -0.16
CA TRP A 83 -5.28 10.11 -0.12
C TRP A 83 -5.79 9.79 -1.51
N SER A 84 -6.18 8.53 -1.71
CA SER A 84 -6.93 8.11 -2.88
C SER A 84 -8.27 8.85 -2.96
N LYS A 85 -8.89 8.81 -4.13
CA LYS A 85 -10.30 9.23 -4.23
C LYS A 85 -11.14 8.36 -3.29
N ARG A 86 -12.09 8.96 -2.60
CA ARG A 86 -13.05 8.18 -1.80
C ARG A 86 -13.99 7.40 -2.73
N CYS A 87 -14.29 6.15 -2.43
CA CYS A 87 -15.44 5.46 -3.02
C CYS A 87 -16.70 6.24 -2.63
N THR A 88 -17.34 6.88 -3.61
CA THR A 88 -18.50 7.76 -3.39
C THR A 88 -19.80 6.98 -3.20
N ALA A 89 -19.86 5.77 -3.75
CA ALA A 89 -20.90 4.78 -3.53
C ALA A 89 -20.21 3.43 -3.23
N GLY A 90 -20.81 2.67 -2.32
CA GLY A 90 -20.31 1.40 -1.81
C GLY A 90 -18.94 1.46 -1.12
N ALA A 91 -18.05 0.52 -1.46
CA ALA A 91 -16.83 0.23 -0.71
C ALA A 91 -15.68 -0.26 -1.60
N ILE A 92 -14.48 -0.30 -1.01
CA ILE A 92 -13.37 -1.06 -1.58
C ILE A 92 -13.74 -2.55 -1.53
N CYS A 93 -13.81 -3.17 -2.71
CA CYS A 93 -14.26 -4.56 -2.88
C CYS A 93 -13.20 -5.48 -3.51
N GLY A 94 -12.10 -4.90 -3.99
CA GLY A 94 -11.07 -5.63 -4.69
C GLY A 94 -9.74 -4.94 -4.59
N ILE A 95 -8.68 -5.75 -4.70
CA ILE A 95 -7.29 -5.31 -4.68
C ILE A 95 -6.53 -5.99 -5.81
N GLN A 96 -5.66 -5.24 -6.47
CA GLN A 96 -4.65 -5.76 -7.37
C GLN A 96 -3.30 -5.21 -6.94
N THR A 97 -2.38 -6.10 -6.60
CA THR A 97 -1.01 -5.74 -6.24
C THR A 97 -0.06 -6.06 -7.39
N LYS A 98 0.99 -5.26 -7.52
CA LYS A 98 2.16 -5.59 -8.33
C LYS A 98 3.32 -5.83 -7.37
N VAL A 99 3.72 -7.09 -7.28
CA VAL A 99 4.87 -7.56 -6.51
C VAL A 99 5.95 -7.94 -7.50
N GLU A 100 7.20 -7.55 -7.25
CA GLU A 100 8.30 -7.92 -8.13
C GLU A 100 8.62 -9.42 -8.05
N ALA A 101 9.07 -9.96 -9.19
CA ALA A 101 9.42 -11.36 -9.31
C ALA A 101 10.65 -11.68 -8.46
N LEU A 102 10.65 -12.86 -7.86
CA LEU A 102 11.76 -13.35 -7.05
C LEU A 102 13.01 -13.56 -7.95
N ALA A 103 14.05 -12.76 -7.75
CA ALA A 103 15.37 -13.03 -8.30
C ALA A 103 16.26 -13.70 -7.23
N PRO A 104 17.28 -14.50 -7.61
CA PRO A 104 18.18 -15.13 -6.66
C PRO A 104 18.90 -14.09 -5.81
N GLY A 105 18.50 -13.95 -4.55
CA GLY A 105 19.06 -12.97 -3.61
C GLY A 105 18.17 -11.77 -3.30
N ASP A 106 17.04 -11.59 -4.00
CA ASP A 106 16.13 -10.46 -3.80
C ASP A 106 14.93 -10.78 -2.90
N SER A 107 14.50 -9.76 -2.15
CA SER A 107 13.26 -9.77 -1.36
C SER A 107 12.11 -9.23 -2.20
N THR A 108 10.97 -9.94 -2.22
CA THR A 108 9.74 -9.47 -2.86
C THR A 108 9.22 -8.21 -2.15
N ALA A 109 9.22 -7.06 -2.83
CA ALA A 109 8.63 -5.82 -2.33
C ALA A 109 7.30 -5.50 -3.03
N LEU A 110 6.36 -4.90 -2.30
CA LEU A 110 5.11 -4.39 -2.85
C LEU A 110 5.34 -3.01 -3.45
N ASN A 111 5.22 -2.92 -4.77
CA ASN A 111 5.56 -1.71 -5.51
C ASN A 111 4.31 -0.96 -5.94
N HIS A 112 3.20 -1.64 -6.25
CA HIS A 112 1.96 -0.97 -6.62
C HIS A 112 0.76 -1.67 -6.02
N VAL A 113 -0.24 -0.88 -5.66
CA VAL A 113 -1.56 -1.37 -5.30
C VAL A 113 -2.62 -0.56 -6.03
N ARG A 114 -3.63 -1.27 -6.53
CA ARG A 114 -4.88 -0.71 -7.02
C ARG A 114 -6.00 -1.26 -6.16
N PHE A 115 -6.89 -0.37 -5.75
CA PHE A 115 -8.14 -0.75 -5.12
C PHE A 115 -9.30 -0.44 -6.06
N PHE A 116 -10.30 -1.29 -6.00
CA PHE A 116 -11.51 -1.19 -6.81
C PHE A 116 -12.69 -0.83 -5.92
N CYS A 117 -13.48 0.16 -6.34
CA CYS A 117 -14.76 0.47 -5.71
C CYS A 117 -15.89 -0.32 -6.37
N CYS A 118 -16.76 -0.91 -5.56
CA CYS A 118 -18.03 -1.53 -5.97
C CYS A 118 -19.19 -0.93 -5.17
N ASP A 119 -20.39 -1.01 -5.74
CA ASP A 119 -21.67 -0.65 -5.11
C ASP A 119 -22.35 -1.85 -4.46
#